data_AF-A0A931SH55-F1
#
_entry.id   AF-A0A931SH55-F1
#
_cell.length_a   1.000
_cell.length_b   1.000
_cell.length_c   1.000
_cell.angle_alpha   90.00
_cell.angle_beta   90.00
_cell.angle_gamma   90.00
#
_symmetry.space_group_name_H-M   'P 1'
#
loop_
_entity.id
_entity.type
_entity.pdbx_description
1 polymer ?
#
loop_
_entity_poly.entity_id
_entity_poly.type
_entity_poly.pdbx_seq_one_letter_code
_entity_poly.pdbx_strand_id
1 'polypeptide(L)' 'MDEIALEIGQHYSVGYYPTNKTRDGKWRNIRVEVIPPEEKDRAFKAKTRTGYYAPGGEPPERY' A
#
# COMPACT_ATOMS: atom_id res chain seq x y z
N MET A 1 -16.27 -23.80 -7.73
CA MET A 1 -16.63 -22.47 -7.19
C MET A 1 -15.69 -22.20 -6.02
N ASP A 2 -14.36 -22.27 -6.23
CA ASP A 2 -13.44 -22.56 -5.11
C ASP A 2 -12.07 -21.84 -5.22
N GLU A 3 -11.88 -20.94 -6.18
CA GLU A 3 -10.58 -20.26 -6.37
C GLU A 3 -10.43 -19.01 -5.49
N ILE A 4 -11.54 -18.45 -4.98
CA ILE A 4 -11.53 -17.20 -4.20
C ILE A 4 -11.12 -17.45 -2.73
N ALA A 5 -11.36 -18.66 -2.22
CA ALA A 5 -11.13 -19.01 -0.81
C ALA A 5 -9.65 -19.26 -0.46
N LEU A 6 -8.76 -19.41 -1.45
CA LEU A 6 -7.33 -19.64 -1.22
C LEU A 6 -6.47 -18.37 -1.35
N GLU A 7 -6.96 -17.31 -2.00
CA GLU A 7 -6.24 -16.03 -2.17
C GLU A 7 -6.23 -15.15 -0.90
N ILE A 8 -6.91 -15.57 0.17
CA ILE A 8 -6.95 -14.88 1.47
C ILE A 8 -5.76 -15.22 2.38
N GLY A 9 -4.64 -15.66 1.82
CA GLY A 9 -3.54 -16.23 2.60
C GLY A 9 -2.87 -15.25 3.57
N GLN A 10 -2.56 -14.01 3.18
CA GLN A 10 -1.71 -13.15 4.00
C GLN A 10 -1.95 -11.65 3.72
N HIS A 11 -2.95 -11.07 4.38
CA HIS A 11 -3.09 -9.61 4.43
C HIS A 11 -2.32 -9.05 5.63
N TYR A 12 -1.29 -8.25 5.35
CA TYR A 12 -0.52 -7.55 6.38
C TYR A 12 -0.82 -6.05 6.34
N SER A 13 -1.09 -5.45 7.49
CA SER A 13 -1.23 -4.01 7.63
C SER A 13 0.06 -3.42 8.18
N VAL A 14 0.64 -2.46 7.45
CA VAL A 14 1.86 -1.73 7.88
C VAL A 14 1.49 -0.28 8.17
N GLY A 15 1.75 0.16 9.40
CA GLY A 15 1.63 1.56 9.79
C GLY A 15 2.90 2.33 9.48
N TYR A 16 2.78 3.51 8.88
CA TYR A 16 3.90 4.41 8.61
C TYR A 16 3.51 5.85 8.97
N TYR A 17 4.42 6.58 9.61
CA TYR A 17 4.27 8.00 9.88
C TYR A 17 5.02 8.81 8.82
N PRO A 18 4.32 9.61 8.00
CA PRO A 18 4.99 10.42 7.00
C PRO A 18 5.88 11.47 7.64
N THR A 19 7.07 11.63 7.07
CA THR A 19 8.01 12.70 7.45
C THR A 19 7.40 14.09 7.19
N ASN A 20 6.50 14.18 6.22
CA ASN A 20 5.77 15.39 5.88
C ASN A 20 4.29 15.28 6.31
N LYS A 21 3.94 16.00 7.39
CA LYS A 21 2.59 16.03 7.97
C LYS A 21 1.71 17.16 7.42
N THR A 22 2.15 17.87 6.37
CA THR A 22 1.39 19.02 5.84
C THR A 22 0.10 18.56 5.18
N ARG A 23 -0.97 19.28 5.50
CA ARG A 23 -2.35 19.03 5.08
C ARG A 23 -2.70 19.81 3.81
N ASP A 24 -1.98 19.50 2.74
CA ASP A 24 -1.96 20.33 1.52
C ASP A 24 -2.77 19.74 0.36
N GLY A 25 -3.46 18.62 0.56
CA GLY A 25 -4.22 17.95 -0.51
C GLY A 25 -3.39 17.31 -1.62
N LYS A 26 -2.07 17.55 -1.66
CA LYS A 26 -1.17 17.00 -2.67
C LYS A 26 -1.04 15.48 -2.58
N TRP A 27 -0.82 14.87 -3.74
CA TRP A 27 -0.47 13.45 -3.87
C TRP A 27 0.88 13.16 -3.20
N ARG A 28 0.94 12.11 -2.40
CA ARG A 28 2.15 11.58 -1.77
C ARG A 28 2.40 10.18 -2.29
N ASN A 29 3.50 9.99 -3.01
CA ASN A 29 3.90 8.67 -3.46
C ASN A 29 4.42 7.85 -2.28
N ILE A 30 4.01 6.59 -2.17
CA ILE A 30 4.56 5.63 -1.22
C ILE A 30 5.07 4.42 -1.98
N ARG A 31 6.21 3.90 -1.55
CA ARG A 31 6.79 2.66 -2.04
C ARG A 31 6.94 1.71 -0.87
N VAL A 32 6.47 0.49 -1.05
CA VAL A 32 6.64 -0.59 -0.09
C VAL A 32 7.47 -1.65 -0.79
N GLU A 33 8.61 -1.99 -0.19
CA GLU A 33 9.54 -2.98 -0.73
C GLU A 33 9.51 -4.21 0.18
N VAL A 34 9.34 -5.39 -0.42
CA VAL A 34 9.41 -6.66 0.30
C VAL A 34 10.78 -7.24 0.07
N ILE A 35 11.56 -7.34 1.14
CA ILE A 35 12.90 -7.93 1.12
C ILE A 35 12.73 -9.43 1.38
N PRO A 36 13.01 -10.31 0.39
CA PRO A 36 12.91 -11.75 0.59
C PRO A 36 14.02 -12.24 1.55
N PRO A 37 13.73 -13.21 2.43
CA PRO A 37 14.78 -13.89 3.19
C PRO A 37 15.67 -14.69 2.23
N GLU A 38 16.98 -14.71 2.53
CA GLU A 38 18.05 -15.29 1.70
C GLU A 38 17.79 -16.73 1.25
N GLU A 39 17.05 -17.50 2.05
CA GLU A 39 16.78 -18.93 1.83
C GLU A 39 15.57 -19.22 0.94
N LYS A 40 14.81 -18.21 0.48
CA LYS A 40 13.61 -18.42 -0.34
C LYS A 40 13.82 -17.99 -1.78
N ASP A 41 14.00 -18.98 -2.66
CA ASP A 41 13.98 -18.89 -4.14
C ASP A 41 12.65 -18.37 -4.74
N ARG A 42 11.68 -18.00 -3.89
CA ARG A 42 10.33 -17.64 -4.31
C ARG A 42 10.19 -16.12 -4.36
N ALA A 43 10.02 -15.58 -5.57
CA ALA A 43 9.71 -14.17 -5.78
C ALA A 43 8.36 -13.80 -5.13
N PHE A 44 8.39 -12.90 -4.14
CA PHE A 44 7.18 -12.35 -3.53
C PHE A 44 6.64 -11.21 -4.41
N LYS A 45 5.38 -11.32 -4.84
CA LYS A 45 4.68 -10.22 -5.53
C LYS A 45 3.84 -9.45 -4.53
N ALA A 46 4.33 -8.28 -4.10
CA ALA A 46 3.60 -7.40 -3.22
C ALA A 46 2.63 -6.51 -4.03
N LYS A 47 1.34 -6.53 -3.69
CA LYS A 47 0.36 -5.55 -4.16
C LYS A 47 0.25 -4.45 -3.12
N THR A 48 0.70 -3.25 -3.44
CA THR A 48 0.74 -2.12 -2.51
C THR A 48 0.05 -0.92 -3.12
N ARG A 49 -0.45 0.00 -2.28
CA ARG A 49 -0.91 1.30 -2.76
C ARG A 49 0.30 2.11 -3.23
N THR A 50 0.16 2.83 -4.33
CA THR A 50 1.23 3.68 -4.92
C THR A 50 1.34 5.05 -4.26
N GLY A 51 0.33 5.44 -3.47
CA GLY A 51 0.27 6.76 -2.86
C GLY A 51 -1.00 6.99 -2.07
N TYR A 52 -1.03 8.15 -1.42
CA TYR A 52 -2.20 8.70 -0.74
C TYR A 52 -2.25 10.22 -0.93
N TYR A 53 -3.45 10.79 -0.88
CA TYR A 53 -3.62 12.25 -0.84
C TYR A 53 -3.52 12.73 0.61
N ALA A 54 -2.80 13.84 0.83
CA ALA A 54 -2.72 14.44 2.15
C ALA A 54 -4.12 14.91 2.62
N PRO A 55 -4.52 14.65 3.88
CA PRO A 55 -5.80 15.10 4.40
C PRO A 55 -5.82 16.63 4.44
N GLY A 56 -6.74 17.28 3.74
CA GLY A 56 -6.82 18.75 3.68
C GLY A 56 -7.06 19.33 2.29
N GLY A 57 -6.90 18.53 1.24
CA GLY A 57 -7.47 18.85 -0.08
C GLY A 57 -8.91 18.38 -0.13
N GLU A 58 -9.79 19.20 -0.70
CA GLU A 58 -11.13 18.81 -1.10
C GLU A 58 -11.06 17.44 -1.82
N PRO A 59 -11.85 16.43 -1.41
CA PRO A 59 -11.83 15.15 -2.10
C PRO A 59 -12.17 15.40 -3.57
N PRO A 60 -11.44 14.80 -4.53
CA PRO A 60 -11.85 14.90 -5.93
C PRO A 60 -13.28 14.40 -6.02
N GLU A 61 -14.14 15.23 -6.64
CA GLU A 61 -15.55 14.95 -6.86
C GLU A 61 -15.69 13.51 -7.36
N ARG A 62 -16.34 12.66 -6.54
CA ARG A 62 -16.53 11.25 -6.91
C ARG A 62 -17.53 11.22 -8.06
N TYR A 63 -17.09 10.75 -9.22
CA TYR A 63 -17.96 10.37 -10.33
C TYR A 63 -18.71 9.07 -10.02
#